data_AF-A0A8D8X233-F1
#
_entry.id   AF-A0A8D8X233-F1
#
_cell.length_a   1.000
_cell.length_b   1.000
_cell.length_c   1.000
_cell.angle_alpha   90.00
_cell.angle_beta   90.00
_cell.angle_gamma   90.00
#
_symmetry.space_group_name_H-M   'P 1'
#
loop_
_entity.id
_entity.type
_entity.pdbx_description
1 polymer ?
#
loop_
_entity_poly.entity_id
_entity_poly.type
_entity_poly.pdbx_seq_one_letter_code
_entity_poly.pdbx_strand_id
1 'polypeptide(L)'
;MNSEDMAKLIKTENLASEERMLQKFSSMIEVVNRKVLDKIEEQNVKIKKLEDENRTLKWKMNEMEQYSRRSNVQINNIPPVANEDIGKILCEMGKKIGVNLDYNVDIQAAHRVPSQRENSKPIIVKFTNRTKRDEFLVAAKKSKLDCSQMDATKELLFSANSKIFVNEHLSPDNKKLFYEARKCVREKKIKSARTKNGKILVQRDDNSQPMVIRDMLDLTPFLVSFSQAART
;
A
#
# COMPACT_ATOMS: atom_id res chain seq x y z
N MET A 1 58.29 -64.77 -8.41
CA MET A 1 57.72 -63.73 -7.54
C MET A 1 57.28 -64.42 -6.27
N ASN A 2 57.79 -64.00 -5.09
CA ASN A 2 57.42 -64.65 -3.84
C ASN A 2 56.01 -64.17 -3.39
N SER A 3 55.43 -64.81 -2.37
CA SER A 3 54.09 -64.47 -1.85
C SER A 3 53.99 -63.00 -1.39
N GLU A 4 55.06 -62.46 -0.80
CA GLU A 4 55.13 -61.06 -0.35
C GLU A 4 55.13 -60.06 -1.53
N ASP A 5 55.82 -60.38 -2.62
CA ASP A 5 55.88 -59.55 -3.83
C ASP A 5 54.50 -59.47 -4.50
N MET A 6 53.77 -60.60 -4.54
CA MET A 6 52.38 -60.64 -5.03
C MET A 6 51.44 -59.78 -4.16
N ALA A 7 51.54 -59.91 -2.84
CA ALA A 7 50.71 -59.13 -1.92
C ALA A 7 50.97 -57.62 -2.03
N LYS A 8 52.25 -57.22 -2.21
CA LYS A 8 52.62 -55.81 -2.45
C LYS A 8 52.04 -55.28 -3.76
N LEU A 9 52.11 -56.06 -4.84
CA LEU A 9 51.60 -55.68 -6.15
C LEU A 9 50.08 -55.48 -6.13
N ILE A 10 49.33 -56.42 -5.52
CA ILE A 10 47.87 -56.31 -5.37
C ILE A 10 47.50 -55.07 -4.56
N LYS A 11 48.23 -54.80 -3.46
CA LYS A 11 47.98 -53.62 -2.63
C LYS A 11 48.23 -52.32 -3.41
N THR A 12 49.27 -52.26 -4.25
CA THR A 12 49.57 -51.08 -5.07
C THR A 12 48.56 -50.88 -6.19
N GLU A 13 48.12 -51.94 -6.86
CA GLU A 13 47.05 -51.86 -7.85
C GLU A 13 45.72 -51.39 -7.24
N ASN A 14 45.35 -51.91 -6.07
CA ASN A 14 44.14 -51.49 -5.36
C ASN A 14 44.19 -50.00 -5.00
N LEU A 15 45.30 -49.51 -4.43
CA LEU A 15 45.49 -48.08 -4.13
C LEU A 15 45.39 -47.20 -5.39
N ALA A 16 46.03 -47.62 -6.48
CA ALA A 16 45.96 -46.90 -7.75
C ALA A 16 44.55 -46.92 -8.38
N SER A 17 43.74 -47.95 -8.09
CA SER A 17 42.34 -48.02 -8.50
C SER A 17 41.44 -47.10 -7.67
N GLU A 18 41.70 -47.00 -6.36
CA GLU A 18 41.03 -46.08 -5.44
C GLU A 18 41.32 -44.62 -5.80
N GLU A 19 42.59 -44.26 -6.04
CA GLU A 19 42.96 -42.91 -6.50
C GLU A 19 42.24 -42.53 -7.80
N ARG A 20 42.19 -43.45 -8.78
CA ARG A 20 41.45 -43.22 -10.03
C ARG A 20 39.96 -43.03 -9.80
N MET A 21 39.35 -43.77 -8.87
CA MET A 21 37.94 -43.58 -8.51
C MET A 21 37.72 -42.23 -7.83
N LEU A 22 38.55 -41.87 -6.85
CA LEU A 22 38.46 -40.59 -6.15
C LEU A 22 38.60 -39.41 -7.11
N GLN A 23 39.51 -39.50 -8.08
CA GLN A 23 39.71 -38.45 -9.07
C GLN A 23 38.51 -38.32 -10.03
N LYS A 24 37.90 -39.45 -10.43
CA LYS A 24 36.63 -39.44 -11.18
C LYS A 24 35.48 -38.82 -10.36
N PHE A 25 35.37 -39.16 -9.08
CA PHE A 25 34.36 -38.56 -8.20
C PHE A 25 34.56 -37.05 -8.02
N SER A 26 35.80 -36.61 -7.77
CA SER A 26 36.13 -35.20 -7.60
C SER A 26 35.78 -34.38 -8.84
N SER A 27 36.17 -34.84 -10.04
CA SER A 27 35.82 -34.19 -11.30
C SER A 27 34.30 -34.18 -11.56
N MET A 28 33.59 -35.26 -11.23
CA MET A 28 32.13 -35.29 -11.33
C MET A 28 31.47 -34.27 -10.39
N ILE A 29 31.93 -34.17 -9.14
CA ILE A 29 31.44 -33.19 -8.16
C ILE A 29 31.66 -31.77 -8.66
N GLU A 30 32.82 -31.45 -9.22
CA GLU A 30 33.10 -30.12 -9.79
C GLU A 30 32.14 -29.76 -10.93
N VAL A 31 31.88 -30.71 -11.84
CA VAL A 31 30.95 -30.51 -12.96
C VAL A 31 29.52 -30.31 -12.45
N VAL A 32 29.08 -31.11 -11.49
CA VAL A 32 27.74 -30.99 -10.90
C VAL A 32 27.61 -29.66 -10.15
N ASN A 33 28.58 -29.29 -9.31
CA ASN A 33 28.59 -28.03 -8.58
C ASN A 33 28.52 -26.84 -9.53
N ARG A 34 29.29 -26.85 -10.62
CA ARG A 34 29.21 -25.82 -11.65
C ARG A 34 27.81 -25.71 -12.25
N LYS A 35 27.22 -26.83 -12.69
CA LYS A 35 25.86 -26.84 -13.25
C LYS A 35 24.80 -26.35 -12.26
N VAL A 36 24.95 -26.68 -10.98
CA VAL A 36 24.04 -26.21 -9.92
C VAL A 36 24.18 -24.70 -9.72
N LEU A 37 25.41 -24.18 -9.65
CA LEU A 37 25.66 -22.74 -9.53
C LEU A 37 25.12 -21.97 -10.74
N ASP A 38 25.37 -22.45 -11.96
CA ASP A 38 24.85 -21.85 -13.18
C ASP A 38 23.30 -21.82 -13.17
N LYS A 39 22.67 -22.91 -12.69
CA LYS A 39 21.21 -22.97 -12.61
C LYS A 39 20.64 -22.05 -11.54
N ILE A 40 21.30 -21.92 -10.39
CA ILE A 40 20.93 -20.98 -9.33
C ILE A 40 20.98 -19.54 -9.87
N GLU A 41 22.03 -19.17 -10.59
CA GLU A 41 22.17 -17.83 -11.15
C GLU A 41 21.08 -17.55 -12.20
N GLU A 42 20.83 -18.50 -13.11
CA GLU A 42 19.74 -18.40 -14.09
C GLU A 42 18.37 -18.22 -13.41
N GLN A 43 18.12 -18.98 -12.33
CA GLN A 43 16.88 -18.88 -11.56
C GLN A 43 16.77 -17.54 -10.83
N ASN A 44 17.85 -17.03 -10.23
CA ASN A 44 17.87 -15.74 -9.55
C ASN A 44 17.55 -14.58 -10.51
N VAL A 45 18.14 -14.60 -11.72
CA VAL A 45 17.83 -13.61 -12.76
C VAL A 45 16.36 -13.66 -13.15
N LYS A 46 15.80 -14.86 -13.33
CA LYS A 46 14.38 -15.04 -13.68
C LYS A 46 13.45 -14.59 -12.55
N ILE A 47 13.77 -14.93 -11.29
CA ILE A 47 13.00 -14.50 -10.12
C ILE A 47 12.96 -12.99 -10.05
N LYS A 48 14.11 -12.32 -10.13
CA LYS A 48 14.19 -10.86 -10.10
C LYS A 48 13.34 -10.21 -11.18
N LYS A 49 13.40 -10.72 -12.42
CA LYS A 49 12.57 -10.22 -13.53
C LYS A 49 11.07 -10.38 -13.24
N LEU A 50 10.66 -11.55 -12.72
CA LEU A 50 9.26 -11.80 -12.38
C LEU A 50 8.78 -10.93 -11.21
N GLU A 51 9.63 -10.66 -10.22
CA GLU A 51 9.33 -9.76 -9.11
C GLU A 51 9.11 -8.32 -9.60
N ASP A 52 9.99 -7.82 -10.48
CA ASP A 52 9.88 -6.49 -11.08
C ASP A 52 8.62 -6.34 -11.96
N GLU A 53 8.31 -7.36 -12.76
CA GLU A 53 7.07 -7.42 -13.55
C GLU A 53 5.83 -7.45 -12.65
N ASN A 54 5.83 -8.30 -11.62
CA ASN A 54 4.72 -8.41 -10.67
C ASN A 54 4.47 -7.09 -9.93
N ARG A 55 5.54 -6.42 -9.50
CA ARG A 55 5.48 -5.09 -8.90
C ARG A 55 4.84 -4.08 -9.86
N THR A 56 5.27 -4.07 -11.12
CA THR A 56 4.73 -3.18 -12.16
C THR A 56 3.25 -3.45 -12.42
N LEU A 57 2.84 -4.72 -12.50
CA LEU A 57 1.45 -5.11 -12.72
C LEU A 57 0.55 -4.72 -11.54
N LYS A 58 1.00 -4.95 -10.31
CA LYS A 58 0.29 -4.52 -9.09
C LYS A 58 0.09 -3.00 -9.07
N TRP A 59 1.14 -2.24 -9.40
CA TRP A 59 1.05 -0.79 -9.49
C TRP A 59 0.01 -0.34 -10.53
N LYS A 60 0.06 -0.87 -11.77
CA LYS A 60 -0.90 -0.54 -12.83
C LYS A 60 -2.34 -0.90 -12.43
N MET A 61 -2.53 -2.06 -11.80
CA MET A 61 -3.84 -2.49 -11.32
C MET A 61 -4.40 -1.52 -10.27
N ASN A 62 -3.58 -1.16 -9.28
CA ASN A 62 -3.94 -0.17 -8.27
C ASN A 62 -4.21 1.21 -8.88
N GLU A 63 -3.45 1.62 -9.90
CA GLU A 63 -3.69 2.88 -10.60
C GLU A 63 -5.06 2.89 -11.30
N MET A 64 -5.43 1.81 -11.99
CA MET A 64 -6.75 1.65 -12.61
C MET A 64 -7.87 1.66 -11.57
N GLU A 65 -7.68 0.95 -10.46
CA GLU A 65 -8.64 0.95 -9.36
C GLU A 65 -8.81 2.36 -8.77
N GLN A 66 -7.71 3.05 -8.48
CA GLN A 66 -7.75 4.42 -7.97
C GLN A 66 -8.37 5.39 -8.96
N TYR A 67 -8.12 5.21 -10.26
CA TYR A 67 -8.74 5.99 -11.32
C TYR A 67 -10.26 5.79 -11.33
N SER A 68 -10.76 4.57 -11.16
CA SER A 68 -12.22 4.33 -11.09
C SER A 68 -12.90 5.08 -9.93
N ARG A 69 -12.15 5.39 -8.86
CA ARG A 69 -12.60 6.10 -7.65
C ARG A 69 -12.37 7.62 -7.72
N ARG A 70 -11.83 8.15 -8.81
CA ARG A 70 -11.43 9.56 -8.99
C ARG A 70 -12.55 10.58 -8.77
N SER A 71 -13.80 10.20 -9.00
CA SER A 71 -14.97 11.05 -8.83
C SER A 71 -15.69 10.75 -7.51
N ASN A 72 -15.06 10.01 -6.60
CA ASN A 72 -15.66 9.60 -5.35
C ASN A 72 -15.05 10.35 -4.17
N VAL A 73 -15.87 10.54 -3.14
CA VAL A 73 -15.43 10.90 -1.79
C VAL A 73 -15.93 9.84 -0.81
N GLN A 74 -15.21 9.73 0.31
CA GLN A 74 -15.62 8.93 1.45
C GLN A 74 -15.91 9.85 2.62
N ILE A 75 -17.14 9.78 3.13
CA ILE A 75 -17.60 10.52 4.29
C ILE A 75 -17.61 9.57 5.49
N ASN A 76 -16.96 9.99 6.57
CA ASN A 76 -16.80 9.20 7.78
C ASN A 76 -17.46 9.89 8.97
N ASN A 77 -17.74 9.09 10.01
CA ASN A 77 -18.26 9.54 11.30
C ASN A 77 -19.67 10.13 11.29
N ILE A 78 -20.47 9.80 10.27
CA ILE A 78 -21.92 10.03 10.33
C ILE A 78 -22.54 8.75 10.91
N PRO A 79 -23.20 8.77 12.08
CA PRO A 79 -23.88 7.60 12.62
C PRO A 79 -24.96 7.10 11.63
N PRO A 80 -25.14 5.77 11.48
CA PRO A 80 -26.24 5.23 10.69
C PRO A 80 -27.57 5.43 11.43
N VAL A 81 -28.60 5.87 10.72
CA VAL A 81 -29.97 6.02 11.25
C VAL A 81 -30.90 5.10 10.48
N ALA A 82 -31.90 4.53 11.16
CA ALA A 82 -32.93 3.72 10.50
C ALA A 82 -33.69 4.57 9.47
N ASN A 83 -33.92 4.02 8.28
CA ASN A 83 -34.58 4.71 7.16
C ASN A 83 -33.92 6.04 6.78
N GLU A 84 -32.59 6.14 6.92
CA GLU A 84 -31.87 7.35 6.52
C GLU A 84 -32.02 7.64 5.02
N ASP A 85 -32.15 8.93 4.70
CA ASP A 85 -32.12 9.43 3.35
C ASP A 85 -30.74 10.06 3.09
N ILE A 86 -29.87 9.27 2.44
CA ILE A 86 -28.51 9.72 2.12
C ILE A 86 -28.53 10.97 1.24
N GLY A 87 -29.51 11.11 0.34
CA GLY A 87 -29.63 12.29 -0.52
C GLY A 87 -29.89 13.55 0.29
N LYS A 88 -30.83 13.51 1.24
CA LYS A 88 -31.08 14.63 2.17
C LYS A 88 -29.85 14.97 3.01
N ILE A 89 -29.15 13.96 3.54
CA ILE A 89 -27.92 14.16 4.31
C ILE A 89 -26.87 14.91 3.46
N LEU A 90 -26.67 14.50 2.21
CA LEU A 90 -25.68 15.13 1.33
C LEU A 90 -26.07 16.56 0.95
N CYS A 91 -27.34 16.81 0.62
CA CYS A 91 -27.83 18.15 0.31
C CYS A 91 -27.71 19.09 1.53
N GLU A 92 -28.01 18.58 2.72
CA GLU A 92 -27.81 19.33 3.96
C GLU A 92 -26.34 19.65 4.20
N MET A 93 -25.45 18.65 4.07
CA MET A 93 -24.00 18.86 4.16
C MET A 93 -23.55 19.93 3.17
N GLY A 94 -24.01 19.87 1.91
CA GLY A 94 -23.73 20.86 0.88
C GLY A 94 -24.09 22.27 1.33
N LYS A 95 -25.32 22.49 1.82
CA LYS A 95 -25.76 23.78 2.35
C LYS A 95 -24.86 24.28 3.50
N LYS A 96 -24.52 23.41 4.45
CA LYS A 96 -23.67 23.76 5.61
C LYS A 96 -22.24 24.15 5.23
N ILE A 97 -21.71 23.58 4.15
CA ILE A 97 -20.37 23.90 3.65
C ILE A 97 -20.36 24.97 2.56
N GLY A 98 -21.51 25.55 2.23
CA GLY A 98 -21.64 26.59 1.20
C GLY A 98 -21.52 26.07 -0.24
N VAL A 99 -21.85 24.79 -0.47
CA VAL A 99 -21.86 24.17 -1.80
C VAL A 99 -23.29 23.85 -2.19
N ASN A 100 -23.77 24.45 -3.29
CA ASN A 100 -25.06 24.08 -3.86
C ASN A 100 -24.93 22.68 -4.50
N LEU A 101 -25.59 21.70 -3.90
CA LEU A 101 -25.55 20.31 -4.31
C LEU A 101 -26.96 19.85 -4.68
N ASP A 102 -27.14 19.43 -5.93
CA ASP A 102 -28.37 18.77 -6.39
C ASP A 102 -28.11 17.27 -6.47
N TYR A 103 -28.79 16.48 -5.64
CA TYR A 103 -28.61 15.04 -5.61
C TYR A 103 -28.85 14.36 -6.97
N ASN A 104 -29.87 14.78 -7.73
CA ASN A 104 -30.24 14.11 -8.97
C ASN A 104 -29.32 14.45 -10.15
N VAL A 105 -28.61 15.59 -10.07
CA VAL A 105 -27.71 16.07 -11.12
C VAL A 105 -26.24 15.74 -10.79
N ASP A 106 -25.83 16.05 -9.55
CA ASP A 106 -24.44 16.01 -9.14
C ASP A 106 -23.98 14.64 -8.65
N ILE A 107 -24.90 13.78 -8.17
CA ILE A 107 -24.58 12.49 -7.56
C ILE A 107 -25.01 11.35 -8.47
N GLN A 108 -24.05 10.53 -8.87
CA GLN A 108 -24.31 9.30 -9.63
C GLN A 108 -24.74 8.15 -8.71
N ALA A 109 -24.13 8.03 -7.53
CA ALA A 109 -24.47 7.01 -6.55
C ALA A 109 -23.99 7.42 -5.16
N ALA A 110 -24.78 7.12 -4.12
CA ALA A 110 -24.35 7.27 -2.74
C ALA A 110 -24.86 6.09 -1.90
N HIS A 111 -23.96 5.47 -1.12
CA HIS A 111 -24.32 4.32 -0.28
C HIS A 111 -23.35 4.15 0.89
N ARG A 112 -23.82 3.52 1.96
CA ARG A 112 -22.98 3.08 3.08
C ARG A 112 -22.12 1.90 2.64
N VAL A 113 -20.87 1.85 3.10
CA VAL A 113 -20.01 0.68 2.96
C VAL A 113 -19.83 -0.04 4.29
N PRO A 114 -19.67 -1.38 4.29
CA PRO A 114 -19.38 -2.15 5.48
C PRO A 114 -18.14 -1.62 6.21
N SER A 115 -18.19 -1.65 7.53
CA SER A 115 -17.12 -1.20 8.42
C SER A 115 -17.06 -2.13 9.61
N GLN A 116 -15.86 -2.40 10.11
CA GLN A 116 -15.68 -3.15 11.37
C GLN A 116 -16.26 -2.37 12.57
N ARG A 117 -16.38 -1.04 12.45
CA ARG A 117 -17.03 -0.20 13.46
C ARG A 117 -18.51 -0.10 13.14
N GLU A 118 -19.33 -0.80 13.92
CA GLU A 118 -20.79 -0.87 13.74
C GLU A 118 -21.44 0.53 13.77
N ASN A 119 -20.93 1.42 14.64
CA ASN A 119 -21.44 2.78 14.84
C ASN A 119 -20.95 3.81 13.82
N SER A 120 -20.11 3.42 12.84
CA SER A 120 -19.61 4.34 11.81
C SER A 120 -19.32 3.57 10.52
N LYS A 121 -20.39 3.28 9.77
CA LYS A 121 -20.33 2.80 8.38
C LYS A 121 -20.11 4.01 7.46
N PRO A 122 -18.94 4.15 6.78
CA PRO A 122 -18.70 5.30 5.90
C PRO A 122 -19.72 5.38 4.76
N ILE A 123 -19.98 6.58 4.26
CA ILE A 123 -20.76 6.79 3.03
C ILE A 123 -19.76 7.02 1.89
N ILE A 124 -19.89 6.23 0.82
CA ILE A 124 -19.22 6.51 -0.45
C ILE A 124 -20.18 7.27 -1.33
N VAL A 125 -19.72 8.39 -1.85
CA VAL A 125 -20.47 9.24 -2.79
C VAL A 125 -19.68 9.33 -4.07
N LYS A 126 -20.29 8.91 -5.18
CA LYS A 126 -19.77 9.05 -6.54
C LYS A 126 -20.47 10.20 -7.21
N PHE A 127 -19.71 11.23 -7.56
CA PHE A 127 -20.21 12.40 -8.27
C PHE A 127 -20.25 12.15 -9.78
N THR A 128 -21.23 12.75 -10.44
CA THR A 128 -21.31 12.81 -11.90
C THR A 128 -20.17 13.64 -12.49
N ASN A 129 -19.78 14.72 -11.80
CA ASN A 129 -18.73 15.65 -12.23
C ASN A 129 -17.60 15.78 -11.19
N ARG A 130 -16.34 15.68 -11.66
CA ARG A 130 -15.13 15.88 -10.84
C ARG A 130 -15.00 17.28 -10.26
N THR A 131 -15.42 18.31 -10.99
CA THR A 131 -15.35 19.69 -10.51
C THR A 131 -16.23 19.88 -9.28
N LYS A 132 -17.47 19.36 -9.32
CA LYS A 132 -18.39 19.37 -8.17
C LYS A 132 -17.87 18.54 -7.01
N ARG A 133 -17.27 17.37 -7.30
CA ARG A 133 -16.56 16.56 -6.30
C ARG A 133 -15.46 17.35 -5.59
N ASP A 134 -14.62 18.05 -6.35
CA ASP A 134 -13.49 18.82 -5.81
C ASP A 134 -13.96 20.03 -5.01
N GLU A 135 -14.99 20.74 -5.51
CA GLU A 135 -15.69 21.83 -4.81
C GLU A 135 -16.18 21.35 -3.43
N PHE A 136 -16.95 20.26 -3.40
CA PHE A 136 -17.49 19.65 -2.18
C PHE A 136 -16.38 19.22 -1.21
N LEU A 137 -15.36 18.52 -1.71
CA LEU A 137 -14.26 18.00 -0.89
C LEU A 137 -13.44 19.13 -0.25
N VAL A 138 -13.12 20.18 -1.01
CA VAL A 138 -12.35 21.33 -0.52
C VAL A 138 -13.15 22.13 0.50
N ALA A 139 -14.44 22.39 0.22
CA ALA A 139 -15.32 23.10 1.14
C ALA A 139 -15.48 22.33 2.47
N ALA A 140 -15.72 21.02 2.40
CA ALA A 140 -15.89 20.17 3.58
C ALA A 140 -14.61 20.08 4.44
N LYS A 141 -13.42 20.05 3.82
CA LYS A 141 -12.15 20.06 4.57
C LYS A 141 -11.92 21.38 5.32
N LYS A 142 -12.48 22.50 4.83
CA LYS A 142 -12.35 23.82 5.46
C LYS A 142 -13.39 24.05 6.56
N SER A 143 -14.62 23.57 6.39
CA SER A 143 -15.75 23.86 7.28
C SER A 143 -15.70 23.15 8.63
N LYS A 144 -14.90 22.07 8.78
CA LYS A 144 -14.80 21.27 10.02
C LYS A 144 -16.18 20.84 10.56
N LEU A 145 -17.01 20.26 9.71
CA LEU A 145 -18.37 19.81 10.04
C LEU A 145 -18.44 18.91 11.27
N ASP A 146 -19.54 19.05 12.01
CA ASP A 146 -19.87 18.25 13.19
C ASP A 146 -21.27 17.65 13.09
N CYS A 147 -21.47 16.46 13.64
CA CYS A 147 -22.77 15.78 13.65
C CYS A 147 -23.86 16.58 14.40
N SER A 148 -23.49 17.43 15.35
CA SER A 148 -24.43 18.33 16.03
C SER A 148 -25.03 19.40 15.11
N GLN A 149 -24.37 19.70 13.98
CA GLN A 149 -24.81 20.71 13.03
C GLN A 149 -25.76 20.18 11.96
N MET A 150 -25.98 18.86 11.96
CA MET A 150 -26.74 18.12 10.95
C MET A 150 -28.07 17.65 11.54
N ASP A 151 -29.19 18.01 10.92
CA ASP A 151 -30.55 17.63 11.32
C ASP A 151 -30.70 16.11 11.40
N ALA A 152 -30.09 15.38 10.46
CA ALA A 152 -30.11 13.92 10.45
C ALA A 152 -29.43 13.25 11.65
N THR A 153 -28.54 13.96 12.37
CA THR A 153 -27.74 13.36 13.44
C THR A 153 -27.79 14.11 14.77
N LYS A 154 -28.28 15.34 14.82
CA LYS A 154 -28.25 16.23 16.00
C LYS A 154 -28.96 15.66 17.23
N GLU A 155 -29.98 14.82 17.03
CA GLU A 155 -30.79 14.24 18.12
C GLU A 155 -30.21 12.93 18.68
N LEU A 156 -29.18 12.37 18.04
CA LEU A 156 -28.56 11.14 18.52
C LEU A 156 -27.64 11.46 19.70
N LEU A 157 -27.83 10.74 20.81
CA LEU A 157 -27.06 10.92 22.06
C LEU A 157 -25.54 10.81 21.87
N PHE A 158 -25.08 10.06 20.87
CA PHE A 158 -23.66 9.87 20.55
C PHE A 158 -23.11 10.87 19.51
N SER A 159 -23.94 11.79 18.99
CA SER A 159 -23.54 12.78 17.98
C SER A 159 -22.95 14.06 18.56
N ALA A 160 -23.04 14.27 19.87
CA ALA A 160 -22.50 15.47 20.50
C ALA A 160 -20.98 15.57 20.26
N ASN A 161 -20.58 16.51 19.42
CA ASN A 161 -19.18 16.85 19.08
C ASN A 161 -18.42 15.82 18.25
N SER A 162 -19.11 14.97 17.49
CA SER A 162 -18.45 14.06 16.54
C SER A 162 -18.16 14.77 15.21
N LYS A 163 -16.88 14.97 14.91
CA LYS A 163 -16.44 15.58 13.64
C LYS A 163 -16.71 14.65 12.46
N ILE A 164 -17.31 15.21 11.42
CA ILE A 164 -17.52 14.56 10.12
C ILE A 164 -16.28 14.77 9.25
N PHE A 165 -15.73 13.68 8.71
CA PHE A 165 -14.54 13.74 7.87
C PHE A 165 -14.84 13.34 6.43
N VAL A 166 -14.64 14.28 5.51
CA VAL A 166 -14.75 14.06 4.07
C VAL A 166 -13.35 13.91 3.47
N ASN A 167 -13.10 12.74 2.88
CA ASN A 167 -11.81 12.36 2.32
C ASN A 167 -11.94 11.92 0.86
N GLU A 168 -10.82 11.88 0.14
CA GLU A 168 -10.77 11.17 -1.14
C GLU A 168 -11.03 9.69 -0.93
N HIS A 169 -11.73 9.06 -1.88
CA HIS A 169 -11.94 7.62 -1.84
C HIS A 169 -10.71 6.90 -2.41
N LEU A 170 -9.81 6.47 -1.52
CA LEU A 170 -8.62 5.72 -1.90
C LEU A 170 -8.94 4.25 -2.21
N SER A 171 -8.14 3.63 -3.08
CA SER A 171 -8.08 2.16 -3.19
C SER A 171 -7.61 1.53 -1.87
N PRO A 172 -7.88 0.24 -1.62
CA PRO A 172 -7.39 -0.45 -0.42
C PRO A 172 -5.87 -0.34 -0.26
N ASP A 173 -5.12 -0.52 -1.36
CA ASP A 173 -3.66 -0.43 -1.38
C ASP A 173 -3.17 0.98 -1.05
N ASN A 174 -3.76 2.02 -1.65
CA ASN A 174 -3.40 3.40 -1.32
C ASN A 174 -3.81 3.75 0.11
N LYS A 175 -4.94 3.25 0.60
CA LYS A 175 -5.36 3.45 2.00
C LYS A 175 -4.36 2.83 2.97
N LYS A 176 -3.85 1.62 2.68
CA LYS A 176 -2.80 0.94 3.45
C LYS A 176 -1.47 1.71 3.38
N LEU A 177 -1.02 2.08 2.19
CA LEU A 177 0.21 2.85 2.02
C LEU A 177 0.15 4.19 2.73
N PHE A 178 -0.99 4.89 2.64
CA PHE A 178 -1.20 6.15 3.34
C PHE A 178 -1.18 5.98 4.87
N TYR A 179 -1.76 4.90 5.38
CA TYR A 179 -1.69 4.56 6.80
C TYR A 179 -0.24 4.38 7.27
N GLU A 180 0.57 3.62 6.56
CA GLU A 180 1.98 3.40 6.88
C GLU A 180 2.81 4.70 6.77
N ALA A 181 2.54 5.53 5.76
CA ALA A 181 3.17 6.85 5.65
C ALA A 181 2.79 7.75 6.85
N ARG A 182 1.51 7.78 7.26
CA ARG A 182 1.07 8.52 8.46
C ARG A 182 1.66 7.95 9.75
N LYS A 183 1.94 6.64 9.81
CA LYS A 183 2.67 6.04 10.92
C LYS A 183 4.09 6.59 10.99
N CYS A 184 4.80 6.70 9.86
CA CYS A 184 6.13 7.33 9.80
C CYS A 184 6.11 8.79 10.26
N VAL A 185 5.05 9.55 9.96
CA VAL A 185 4.87 10.92 10.49
C VAL A 185 4.76 10.92 12.02
N ARG A 186 3.96 10.02 12.60
CA ARG A 186 3.81 9.91 14.06
C ARG A 186 5.12 9.51 14.75
N GLU A 187 5.90 8.66 14.09
CA GLU A 187 7.23 8.23 14.53
C GLU A 187 8.33 9.28 14.24
N LYS A 188 7.97 10.46 13.72
CA LYS A 188 8.89 11.56 13.35
C LYS A 188 9.97 11.16 12.34
N LYS A 189 9.74 10.12 11.54
CA LYS A 189 10.64 9.67 10.46
C LYS A 189 10.50 10.49 9.19
N ILE A 190 9.32 11.06 8.95
CA ILE A 190 9.03 12.00 7.87
C ILE A 190 8.21 13.17 8.40
N LYS A 191 8.35 14.34 7.79
CA LYS A 191 7.63 15.55 8.17
C LYS A 191 6.14 15.44 7.92
N SER A 192 5.74 15.00 6.73
CA SER A 192 4.33 14.95 6.36
C SER A 192 4.01 13.82 5.38
N ALA A 193 2.76 13.37 5.45
CA ALA A 193 2.14 12.51 4.47
C ALA A 193 0.72 13.00 4.23
N ARG A 194 0.36 13.22 2.96
CA ARG A 194 -0.91 13.77 2.50
C ARG A 194 -1.37 13.10 1.20
N THR A 195 -2.66 13.19 0.90
CA THR A 195 -3.22 12.70 -0.37
C THR A 195 -3.55 13.86 -1.28
N LYS A 196 -3.37 13.67 -2.59
CA LYS A 196 -3.83 14.59 -3.62
C LYS A 196 -4.14 13.81 -4.89
N ASN A 197 -5.38 13.88 -5.36
CA ASN A 197 -5.85 13.22 -6.58
C ASN A 197 -5.60 11.69 -6.57
N GLY A 198 -5.88 11.05 -5.43
CA GLY A 198 -5.65 9.62 -5.21
C GLY A 198 -4.17 9.22 -5.06
N LYS A 199 -3.22 10.15 -5.20
CA LYS A 199 -1.79 9.91 -4.99
C LYS A 199 -1.39 10.23 -3.56
N ILE A 200 -0.40 9.50 -3.04
CA ILE A 200 0.15 9.72 -1.70
C ILE A 200 1.45 10.48 -1.84
N LEU A 201 1.52 11.64 -1.19
CA LEU A 201 2.67 12.50 -1.17
C LEU A 201 3.29 12.46 0.21
N VAL A 202 4.59 12.21 0.27
CA VAL A 202 5.40 12.26 1.48
C VAL A 202 6.44 13.36 1.36
N GLN A 203 6.73 14.00 2.48
CA GLN A 203 7.76 15.02 2.59
C GLN A 203 8.68 14.64 3.74
N ARG A 204 9.98 14.55 3.48
CA ARG A 204 10.98 14.10 4.46
C ARG A 204 11.16 15.11 5.59
N ASP A 205 11.45 16.36 5.24
CA ASP A 205 11.72 17.48 6.15
C ASP A 205 11.19 18.78 5.53
N ASP A 206 11.37 19.90 6.25
CA ASP A 206 10.86 21.22 5.82
C ASP A 206 11.52 21.74 4.53
N ASN A 207 12.70 21.24 4.18
CA ASN A 207 13.46 21.67 3.00
C ASN A 207 13.22 20.77 1.78
N SER A 208 12.70 19.56 1.99
CA SER A 208 12.46 18.59 0.95
C SER A 208 11.17 18.87 0.17
N GLN A 209 11.21 18.69 -1.15
CA GLN A 209 10.01 18.70 -1.97
C GLN A 209 9.15 17.44 -1.71
N PRO A 210 7.82 17.56 -1.65
CA PRO A 210 6.93 16.41 -1.53
C PRO A 210 7.07 15.46 -2.74
N MET A 211 7.33 14.18 -2.47
CA MET A 211 7.43 13.14 -3.51
C MET A 211 6.23 12.20 -3.45
N VAL A 212 5.84 11.66 -4.61
CA VAL A 212 4.78 10.65 -4.70
C VAL A 212 5.37 9.27 -4.41
N ILE A 213 4.75 8.52 -3.51
CA ILE A 213 5.04 7.11 -3.28
C ILE A 213 3.92 6.25 -3.87
N ARG A 214 4.29 5.11 -4.45
CA ARG A 214 3.39 4.20 -5.17
C ARG A 214 3.21 2.87 -4.48
N ASP A 215 4.19 2.46 -3.69
CA ASP A 215 4.16 1.21 -2.92
C ASP A 215 5.00 1.31 -1.64
N MET A 216 5.08 0.19 -0.92
CA MET A 216 5.86 0.10 0.32
C MET A 216 7.37 0.21 0.11
N LEU A 217 7.90 -0.17 -1.06
CA LEU A 217 9.33 -0.05 -1.34
C LEU A 217 9.75 1.42 -1.44
N ASP A 218 8.88 2.27 -2.00
CA ASP A 218 9.10 3.72 -2.02
C ASP A 218 9.10 4.34 -0.61
N LEU A 219 8.50 3.67 0.38
CA LEU A 219 8.47 4.10 1.78
C LEU A 219 9.68 3.58 2.59
N THR A 220 10.33 2.50 2.15
CA THR A 220 11.47 1.85 2.82
C THR A 220 12.60 2.83 3.20
N PRO A 221 13.02 3.79 2.35
CA PRO A 221 14.08 4.74 2.70
C PRO A 221 13.80 5.55 3.97
N PHE A 222 12.54 5.68 4.37
CA PHE A 222 12.11 6.42 5.55
C PHE A 222 11.92 5.53 6.79
N LEU A 223 11.87 4.20 6.61
CA LEU A 223 11.70 3.25 7.72
C LEU A 223 13.00 3.00 8.46
N VAL A 224 14.12 3.09 7.74
CA VAL A 224 15.46 2.96 8.31
C VAL A 224 15.83 4.27 8.98
N SER A 225 16.01 4.23 10.30
CA SER A 225 16.61 5.32 11.05
C SER A 225 18.04 5.53 10.53
N PHE A 226 18.27 6.57 9.75
CA PHE A 226 19.61 7.09 9.53
C PHE A 226 20.12 7.62 10.88
N SER A 227 20.73 6.75 11.67
CA SER A 227 21.72 7.20 12.64
C SER A 227 22.94 7.66 11.86
N GLN A 228 23.49 8.80 12.29
CA GLN A 228 24.70 9.47 11.79
C GLN A 228 24.52 10.49 10.65
N ALA A 229 24.40 11.75 11.07
CA ALA A 229 25.01 12.89 10.39
C ALA A 229 25.35 13.96 11.45
N ALA A 230 26.39 13.71 12.25
CA ALA A 230 27.08 14.71 13.06
C ALA A 230 28.45 14.18 13.53
N ARG A 231 29.32 13.85 12.58
CA ARG A 231 30.77 13.75 12.78
C ARG A 231 31.47 14.10 11.48
N THR A 232 31.63 15.39 11.22
CA THR A 232 32.85 15.97 10.64
C THR A 232 32.89 17.42 11.08
#